data_AF-A0A1T4RVC0-F1
#
_entry.id   AF-A0A1T4RVC0-F1
#
_cell.length_a   1.000
_cell.length_b   1.000
_cell.length_c   1.000
_cell.angle_alpha   90.00
_cell.angle_beta   90.00
_cell.angle_gamma   90.00
#
_symmetry.space_group_name_H-M   'P 1'
#
loop_
_entity.id
_entity.type
_entity.pdbx_description
1 polymer ?
#
loop_
_entity_poly.entity_id
_entity_poly.type
_entity_poly.pdbx_seq_one_letter_code
_entity_poly.pdbx_strand_id
1 'polypeptide(L)'
;MANDGWNWWAGYDEETMLWGPFDTKEEAVNAGREDAGGEFQDADGVWKVGVHVVEARNDPLRLADWIDVECLIERAEEDLSESDRTGYEGDEGPYFECSHEQEVDLASRIKAACDEWQAAHGLVFTCRTSSAMRNDEYVVVSHPNATREAA
;
A
#
# COMPACT_ATOMS: atom_id res chain seq x y z
N MET A 1 -1.53 13.20 -19.04
CA MET A 1 -2.41 13.52 -17.90
C MET A 1 -1.90 12.66 -16.75
N ALA A 2 -1.70 13.22 -15.56
CA ALA A 2 -1.32 12.39 -14.42
C ALA A 2 -2.49 11.44 -14.14
N ASN A 3 -2.25 10.13 -14.19
CA ASN A 3 -3.23 9.16 -13.76
C ASN A 3 -3.57 9.50 -12.31
N ASP A 4 -4.85 9.65 -11.96
CA ASP A 4 -5.33 10.08 -10.64
C ASP A 4 -5.15 9.00 -9.55
N GLY A 5 -4.20 8.07 -9.78
CA GLY A 5 -3.86 6.91 -8.97
C GLY A 5 -4.78 5.71 -9.19
N TRP A 6 -5.91 5.88 -9.89
CA TRP A 6 -6.87 4.82 -10.12
C TRP A 6 -6.44 3.94 -11.29
N ASN A 7 -6.40 2.64 -11.06
CA ASN A 7 -6.11 1.64 -12.07
C ASN A 7 -7.04 0.45 -11.92
N TRP A 8 -7.22 -0.29 -13.01
CA TRP A 8 -7.99 -1.53 -13.00
C TRP A 8 -7.13 -2.69 -12.54
N TRP A 9 -7.73 -3.53 -11.70
CA TRP A 9 -7.15 -4.75 -11.18
C TRP A 9 -8.12 -5.90 -11.39
N ALA A 10 -7.58 -7.11 -11.50
CA ALA A 10 -8.36 -8.32 -11.60
C ALA A 10 -7.88 -9.37 -10.59
N GLY A 11 -8.79 -10.23 -10.18
CA GLY A 11 -8.57 -11.28 -9.19
C GLY A 11 -9.53 -12.45 -9.36
N TYR A 12 -9.31 -13.49 -8.57
CA TYR A 12 -10.26 -14.61 -8.47
C TYR A 12 -11.51 -14.23 -7.68
N ASP A 13 -11.34 -13.33 -6.71
CA ASP A 13 -12.34 -12.84 -5.77
C ASP A 13 -12.03 -11.39 -5.37
N GLU A 14 -12.91 -10.81 -4.54
CA GLU A 14 -12.79 -9.44 -4.02
C GLU A 14 -11.59 -9.24 -3.07
N GLU A 15 -10.99 -10.32 -2.55
CA GLU A 15 -9.87 -10.26 -1.60
C GLU A 15 -8.50 -10.34 -2.30
N THR A 16 -8.44 -11.03 -3.44
CA THR A 16 -7.20 -11.44 -4.09
C THR A 16 -7.07 -10.87 -5.50
N MET A 17 -6.76 -9.58 -5.58
CA MET A 17 -6.46 -8.86 -6.83
C MET A 17 -5.01 -9.10 -7.28
N LEU A 18 -4.81 -10.05 -8.20
CA LEU A 18 -3.49 -10.56 -8.61
C LEU A 18 -2.91 -9.85 -9.83
N TRP A 19 -3.75 -9.35 -10.73
CA TRP A 19 -3.33 -8.78 -12.00
C TRP A 19 -3.61 -7.29 -12.04
N GLY A 20 -2.60 -6.51 -12.43
CA GLY A 20 -2.65 -5.05 -12.54
C GLY A 20 -1.33 -4.41 -12.10
N PRO A 21 -1.25 -3.08 -12.10
CA PRO A 21 -2.30 -2.14 -12.51
C PRO A 21 -2.50 -2.10 -14.02
N PHE A 22 -3.75 -1.94 -14.47
CA PHE A 22 -4.11 -1.71 -15.89
C PHE A 22 -4.77 -0.34 -16.08
N ASP A 23 -4.71 0.18 -17.30
CA ASP A 23 -5.34 1.46 -17.65
C ASP A 23 -6.84 1.28 -17.92
N THR A 24 -7.26 0.08 -18.35
CA THR A 24 -8.65 -0.22 -18.72
C THR A 24 -9.21 -1.47 -18.04
N LYS A 25 -10.53 -1.51 -17.88
CA LYS A 25 -11.25 -2.69 -17.36
C LYS A 25 -11.04 -3.89 -18.27
N GLU A 26 -11.05 -3.67 -19.59
CA GLU A 26 -10.92 -4.71 -20.59
C GLU A 26 -9.57 -5.44 -20.48
N GLU A 27 -8.48 -4.71 -20.22
CA GLU A 27 -7.16 -5.31 -19.96
C GLU A 27 -7.17 -6.18 -18.70
N ALA A 28 -7.79 -5.70 -17.62
CA ALA A 28 -7.92 -6.46 -16.37
C ALA A 28 -8.73 -7.75 -16.57
N VAL A 29 -9.88 -7.66 -17.25
CA VAL A 29 -10.71 -8.83 -17.59
C VAL A 29 -9.93 -9.81 -18.46
N ASN A 30 -9.19 -9.33 -19.47
CA ASN A 30 -8.40 -10.19 -20.33
C ASN A 30 -7.27 -10.90 -19.57
N ALA A 31 -6.59 -10.21 -18.65
CA ALA A 31 -5.55 -10.82 -17.83
C ALA A 31 -6.11 -11.95 -16.95
N GLY A 32 -7.23 -11.71 -16.25
CA GLY A 32 -7.89 -12.75 -15.45
C GLY A 32 -8.44 -13.90 -16.31
N ARG A 33 -8.92 -13.60 -17.52
CA ARG A 33 -9.35 -14.61 -18.50
C ARG A 33 -8.21 -15.51 -18.94
N GLU A 34 -7.05 -14.94 -19.25
CA GLU A 34 -5.89 -15.67 -19.78
C GLU A 34 -5.26 -16.59 -18.74
N ASP A 35 -5.30 -16.22 -17.47
CA ASP A 35 -4.85 -17.07 -16.37
C ASP A 35 -5.78 -18.28 -16.12
N ALA A 36 -7.08 -18.11 -16.35
CA ALA A 36 -8.11 -19.14 -16.24
C ALA A 36 -8.32 -19.77 -14.86
N GLY A 37 -7.74 -19.24 -13.77
CA GLY A 37 -7.95 -19.83 -12.43
C GLY A 37 -9.38 -19.74 -11.88
N GLY A 38 -10.27 -18.93 -12.49
CA GLY A 38 -11.70 -18.86 -12.17
C GLY A 38 -12.60 -19.73 -13.06
N GLU A 39 -12.08 -20.81 -13.64
CA GLU A 39 -12.82 -21.63 -14.61
C GLU A 39 -14.03 -22.37 -14.02
N PHE A 40 -15.11 -22.44 -14.79
CA PHE A 40 -16.29 -23.25 -14.48
C PHE A 40 -17.06 -23.62 -15.75
N GLN A 41 -17.93 -24.63 -15.68
CA GLN A 41 -18.89 -24.92 -16.74
C GLN A 41 -20.24 -24.28 -16.43
N ASP A 42 -20.84 -23.63 -17.41
CA ASP A 42 -22.23 -23.20 -17.31
C ASP A 42 -23.21 -24.40 -17.43
N ALA A 43 -24.52 -24.11 -17.39
CA ALA A 43 -25.56 -25.14 -17.44
C ALA A 43 -25.55 -25.96 -18.74
N ASP A 44 -24.97 -25.43 -19.82
CA ASP A 44 -24.86 -26.09 -21.13
C ASP A 44 -23.53 -26.87 -21.27
N GLY A 45 -22.71 -26.92 -20.20
CA GLY A 45 -21.41 -27.58 -20.20
C GLY A 45 -20.31 -26.77 -20.89
N VAL A 46 -20.53 -25.48 -21.19
CA VAL A 46 -19.56 -24.63 -21.85
C VAL A 46 -18.61 -24.04 -20.80
N TRP A 47 -17.31 -24.18 -21.05
CA TRP A 47 -16.28 -23.62 -20.18
C TRP A 47 -16.27 -22.08 -20.23
N LYS A 48 -16.33 -21.47 -19.04
CA LYS A 48 -16.27 -20.04 -18.75
C LYS A 48 -15.16 -19.78 -17.74
N VAL A 49 -14.80 -18.50 -17.59
CA VAL A 49 -13.95 -18.00 -16.52
C VAL A 49 -14.68 -16.87 -15.81
N GLY A 50 -14.77 -16.97 -14.50
CA GLY A 50 -15.17 -15.87 -13.61
C GLY A 50 -13.97 -15.00 -13.29
N VAL A 51 -14.12 -13.68 -13.41
CA VAL A 51 -13.08 -12.71 -13.11
C VAL A 51 -13.69 -11.62 -12.25
N HIS A 52 -13.15 -11.42 -11.05
CA HIS A 52 -13.43 -10.20 -10.28
C HIS A 52 -12.55 -9.08 -10.80
N VAL A 53 -13.15 -7.91 -11.03
CA VAL A 53 -12.43 -6.70 -11.42
C VAL A 53 -12.84 -5.52 -10.56
N VAL A 54 -11.88 -4.65 -10.27
CA VAL A 54 -12.09 -3.47 -9.46
C VAL A 54 -11.19 -2.34 -9.96
N GLU A 55 -11.64 -1.10 -9.76
CA GLU A 55 -10.78 0.06 -9.91
C GLU A 55 -10.24 0.46 -8.53
N ALA A 56 -8.93 0.46 -8.36
CA ALA A 56 -8.31 0.65 -7.05
C ALA A 56 -7.08 1.56 -7.09
N ARG A 57 -6.79 2.17 -5.94
CA ARG A 57 -5.59 2.95 -5.67
C ARG A 57 -4.66 2.18 -4.74
N ASN A 58 -3.37 2.21 -5.06
CA ASN A 58 -2.29 1.77 -4.17
C ASN A 58 -1.43 3.00 -3.84
N ASP A 59 -1.92 3.84 -2.93
CA ASP A 59 -1.15 5.00 -2.49
C ASP A 59 0.12 4.54 -1.75
N PRO A 60 1.29 5.12 -2.06
CA PRO A 60 2.54 4.71 -1.43
C PRO A 60 2.53 5.06 0.05
N LEU A 61 2.93 4.09 0.89
CA LEU A 61 3.15 4.35 2.31
C LEU A 61 4.41 5.18 2.52
N ARG A 62 4.38 6.08 3.50
CA ARG A 62 5.49 6.97 3.84
C ARG A 62 6.15 6.49 5.11
N LEU A 63 7.46 6.34 5.10
CA LEU A 63 8.25 6.03 6.30
C LEU A 63 7.97 7.06 7.41
N ALA A 64 7.74 8.32 7.02
CA ALA A 64 7.36 9.41 7.91
C ALA A 64 6.11 9.13 8.77
N ASP A 65 5.19 8.26 8.33
CA ASP A 65 3.97 7.92 9.07
C ASP A 65 4.26 7.08 10.32
N TRP A 66 5.44 6.45 10.41
CA TRP A 66 5.90 5.69 11.58
C TRP A 66 6.84 6.48 12.50
N ILE A 67 7.14 7.75 12.18
CA ILE A 67 7.97 8.59 13.05
C ILE A 67 7.14 9.08 14.24
N ASP A 68 7.58 8.66 15.42
CA ASP A 68 7.07 9.09 16.72
C ASP A 68 8.14 9.93 17.44
N VAL A 69 7.87 11.23 17.57
CA VAL A 69 8.80 12.18 18.19
C VAL A 69 8.68 12.19 19.71
N GLU A 70 7.51 11.88 20.25
CA GLU A 70 7.30 11.76 21.70
C GLU A 70 8.18 10.61 22.22
N CYS A 71 8.05 9.42 21.64
CA CYS A 71 8.91 8.28 21.97
C CYS A 71 10.40 8.55 21.74
N LEU A 72 10.77 9.35 20.73
CA LEU A 72 12.16 9.73 20.49
C LEU A 72 12.72 10.59 21.62
N ILE A 73 11.95 11.59 22.07
CA ILE A 73 12.36 12.49 23.15
C ILE A 73 12.41 11.72 24.47
N GLU A 74 11.37 10.96 24.80
CA GLU A 74 11.33 10.12 26.01
C GLU A 74 12.53 9.19 26.07
N ARG A 75 12.81 8.48 24.97
CA ARG A 75 13.98 7.61 24.89
C ARG A 75 15.29 8.38 25.09
N ALA A 76 15.41 9.59 24.55
CA ALA A 76 16.61 10.40 24.74
C ALA A 76 16.78 10.83 26.21
N GLU A 77 15.69 11.12 26.92
CA GLU A 77 15.71 11.43 28.36
C GLU A 77 16.05 10.21 29.21
N GLU A 78 15.50 9.04 28.90
CA GLU A 78 15.81 7.78 29.60
C GLU A 78 17.27 7.37 29.38
N ASP A 79 17.72 7.35 28.12
CA ASP A 79 19.07 6.95 27.72
C ASP A 79 20.13 7.94 28.25
N LEU A 80 19.76 9.18 28.61
CA LEU A 80 20.69 10.14 29.19
C LEU A 80 21.32 9.59 30.48
N SER A 81 20.54 8.89 31.32
CA SER A 81 21.01 8.33 32.58
C SER A 81 22.12 7.28 32.42
N GLU A 82 22.22 6.68 31.23
CA GLU A 82 23.25 5.70 30.86
C GLU A 82 24.47 6.35 30.17
N SER A 83 24.46 7.67 30.01
CA SER A 83 25.55 8.44 29.40
C SER A 83 26.75 8.55 30.34
N ASP A 84 27.97 8.48 29.79
CA ASP A 84 29.21 8.79 30.53
C ASP A 84 29.33 10.27 30.92
N ARG A 85 28.37 11.09 30.48
CA ARG A 85 28.28 12.53 30.74
C ARG A 85 27.34 12.91 31.88
N THR A 86 26.63 11.95 32.46
CA THR A 86 25.81 12.14 33.67
C THR A 86 26.27 11.15 34.73
N GLY A 87 26.38 11.56 35.99
CA GLY A 87 27.10 10.69 36.91
C GLY A 87 26.82 10.80 38.39
N TYR A 88 26.40 11.96 38.95
CA TYR A 88 26.22 12.11 40.40
C TYR A 88 25.55 13.44 40.76
N GLU A 89 25.34 13.70 42.07
CA GLU A 89 24.70 14.90 42.66
C GLU A 89 24.82 16.19 41.84
N GLY A 90 23.68 16.75 41.44
CA GLY A 90 23.58 17.99 40.66
C GLY A 90 22.98 17.81 39.26
N ASP A 91 23.02 16.59 38.73
CA ASP A 91 22.29 16.21 37.51
C ASP A 91 20.83 15.88 37.86
N GLU A 92 20.10 16.88 38.36
CA GLU A 92 18.67 16.77 38.65
C GLU A 92 17.88 17.43 37.51
N GLY A 93 16.92 16.69 36.95
CA GLY A 93 16.14 17.12 35.80
C GLY A 93 15.29 18.39 36.04
N PRO A 94 14.56 18.85 35.00
CA PRO A 94 14.33 18.19 33.71
C PRO A 94 15.59 18.18 32.82
N TYR A 95 15.79 17.07 32.11
CA TYR A 95 16.99 16.86 31.30
C TYR A 95 16.85 17.41 29.88
N PHE A 96 15.64 17.35 29.31
CA PHE A 96 15.35 17.92 28.00
C PHE A 96 13.99 18.62 28.01
N GLU A 97 13.98 19.92 28.30
CA GLU A 97 12.76 20.71 28.26
C GLU A 97 12.32 20.99 26.81
N CYS A 98 11.32 20.22 26.35
CA CYS A 98 10.68 20.42 25.06
C CYS A 98 9.23 20.89 25.25
N SER A 99 8.87 22.05 24.69
CA SER A 99 7.46 22.44 24.64
C SER A 99 6.72 21.65 23.56
N HIS A 100 5.40 21.51 23.72
CA HIS A 100 4.56 20.86 22.71
C HIS A 100 4.69 21.51 21.32
N GLU A 101 4.86 22.85 21.25
CA GLU A 101 5.06 23.54 19.96
C GLU A 101 6.40 23.16 19.30
N GLN A 102 7.45 22.97 20.10
CA GLN A 102 8.76 22.53 19.61
C GLN A 102 8.73 21.06 19.19
N GLU A 103 8.01 20.22 19.91
CA GLU A 103 7.78 18.81 19.58
C GLU A 103 7.06 18.67 18.22
N VAL A 104 5.98 19.44 18.01
CA VAL A 104 5.24 19.46 16.74
C VAL A 104 6.12 19.97 15.59
N ASP A 105 6.93 21.01 15.82
CA ASP A 105 7.90 21.50 14.82
C ASP A 105 8.96 20.44 14.49
N LEU A 106 9.51 19.75 15.50
CA LEU A 106 10.47 18.67 15.33
C LEU A 106 9.86 17.51 14.52
N ALA A 107 8.64 17.10 14.85
CA ALA A 107 7.92 16.07 14.12
C ALA A 107 7.71 16.44 12.65
N SER A 108 7.31 17.68 12.38
CA SER A 108 7.16 18.19 11.00
C SER A 108 8.47 18.11 10.22
N ARG A 109 9.58 18.55 10.83
CA ARG A 109 10.91 18.56 10.18
C ARG A 109 11.45 17.15 9.92
N ILE A 110 11.38 16.25 10.90
CA ILE A 110 11.85 14.88 10.73
C ILE A 110 11.03 14.17 9.65
N LYS A 111 9.70 14.31 9.69
CA LYS A 111 8.81 13.72 8.68
C LYS A 111 9.11 14.23 7.28
N ALA A 112 9.29 15.53 7.11
CA ALA A 112 9.66 16.12 5.83
C ALA A 112 11.02 15.61 5.32
N ALA A 113 12.03 15.52 6.20
CA ALA A 113 13.34 14.98 5.85
C ALA A 113 13.26 13.49 5.46
N CYS A 114 12.42 12.69 6.15
CA CYS A 114 12.16 11.30 5.80
C CYS A 114 11.48 11.16 4.43
N ASP A 115 10.49 12.00 4.12
CA ASP A 115 9.83 12.00 2.81
C ASP A 115 10.82 12.33 1.69
N GLU A 116 11.62 13.37 1.87
CA GLU A 116 12.64 13.78 0.90
C GLU A 116 13.64 12.66 0.66
N TRP A 117 14.17 12.07 1.74
CA TRP A 117 15.11 10.95 1.66
C TRP A 117 14.49 9.73 0.95
N GLN A 118 13.27 9.32 1.35
CA GLN A 118 12.58 8.18 0.74
C GLN A 118 12.37 8.40 -0.76
N ALA A 119 11.93 9.60 -1.16
CA ALA A 119 11.71 9.96 -2.56
C ALA A 119 13.02 10.00 -3.36
N ALA A 120 14.08 10.59 -2.80
CA ALA A 120 15.40 10.69 -3.46
C ALA A 120 16.01 9.32 -3.78
N HIS A 121 15.63 8.29 -3.03
CA HIS A 121 16.10 6.92 -3.22
C HIS A 121 15.10 6.00 -3.93
N GLY A 122 13.92 6.51 -4.30
CA GLY A 122 12.87 5.72 -4.95
C GLY A 122 12.38 4.54 -4.09
N LEU A 123 12.43 4.69 -2.77
CA LEU A 123 12.04 3.63 -1.84
C LEU A 123 10.52 3.61 -1.68
N VAL A 124 9.93 2.45 -1.91
CA VAL A 124 8.49 2.22 -1.78
C VAL A 124 8.24 0.97 -0.93
N PHE A 125 7.24 1.02 -0.07
CA PHE A 125 6.76 -0.19 0.60
C PHE A 125 6.01 -1.06 -0.41
N THR A 126 6.28 -2.36 -0.42
CA THR A 126 5.54 -3.31 -1.25
C THR A 126 4.26 -3.71 -0.54
N CYS A 127 3.15 -3.07 -0.89
CA CYS A 127 1.82 -3.39 -0.39
C CYS A 127 0.95 -3.92 -1.53
N ARG A 128 0.16 -4.97 -1.24
CA ARG A 128 -0.80 -5.53 -2.18
C ARG A 128 -2.24 -5.07 -1.91
N THR A 129 -2.48 -4.52 -0.73
CA THR A 129 -3.80 -4.02 -0.32
C THR A 129 -3.99 -2.60 -0.80
N SER A 130 -5.11 -2.36 -1.48
CA SER A 130 -5.50 -1.04 -1.96
C SER A 130 -5.86 -0.09 -0.82
N SER A 131 -5.45 1.17 -0.97
CA SER A 131 -5.85 2.27 -0.08
C SER A 131 -7.29 2.72 -0.33
N ALA A 132 -7.81 2.50 -1.55
CA ALA A 132 -9.19 2.74 -1.91
C ALA A 132 -9.63 1.83 -3.08
N MET A 133 -10.92 1.50 -3.14
CA MET A 133 -11.54 0.67 -4.18
C MET A 133 -12.89 1.26 -4.63
N ARG A 134 -13.23 1.08 -5.91
CA ARG A 134 -14.53 1.43 -6.50
C ARG A 134 -14.81 0.54 -7.72
N ASN A 135 -16.05 0.57 -8.23
CA ASN A 135 -16.46 -0.16 -9.44
C ASN A 135 -16.16 -1.67 -9.37
N ASP A 136 -16.39 -2.27 -8.20
CA ASP A 136 -16.26 -3.72 -8.00
C ASP A 136 -17.30 -4.47 -8.84
N GLU A 137 -16.85 -5.48 -9.58
CA GLU A 137 -17.70 -6.28 -10.44
C GLU A 137 -17.17 -7.70 -10.61
N TYR A 138 -18.09 -8.67 -10.68
CA TYR A 138 -17.79 -10.02 -11.15
C TYR A 138 -18.23 -10.19 -12.61
N VAL A 139 -17.29 -10.55 -13.47
CA VAL A 139 -17.50 -10.72 -14.92
C VAL A 139 -17.31 -12.18 -15.29
N VAL A 140 -18.25 -12.73 -16.07
CA VAL A 140 -18.12 -14.06 -16.66
C VAL A 140 -17.75 -13.92 -18.13
N VAL A 141 -16.64 -14.52 -18.52
CA VAL A 141 -16.13 -14.51 -19.90
C VAL A 141 -15.93 -15.93 -20.44
N SER A 142 -15.83 -16.07 -21.75
CA SER A 142 -15.51 -17.36 -22.36
C SER A 142 -14.10 -17.80 -22.00
N HIS A 143 -13.93 -19.07 -21.65
CA HIS A 143 -12.64 -19.66 -21.36
C HIS A 143 -11.66 -19.46 -22.54
N PRO A 144 -10.36 -19.16 -22.30
CA PRO A 144 -9.40 -18.93 -23.39
C PRO A 144 -9.26 -20.12 -24.35
N ASN A 145 -9.46 -21.35 -23.83
CA ASN A 145 -9.46 -22.59 -24.59
C ASN A 145 -10.86 -23.09 -25.00
N ALA A 146 -11.93 -22.30 -24.83
CA ALA A 146 -13.22 -22.64 -25.42
C ALA A 146 -13.10 -22.47 -26.95
N THR A 147 -12.66 -23.52 -27.63
CA THR A 147 -12.28 -23.45 -29.04
C THR A 147 -13.42 -22.93 -29.91
N ARG A 148 -13.07 -21.99 -30.80
CA ARG A 148 -13.80 -21.63 -32.01
C ARG A 148 -13.94 -22.87 -32.91
N GLU A 149 -14.94 -23.71 -32.68
CA GLU A 149 -15.37 -24.72 -33.66
C GLU A 149 -16.64 -24.23 -34.35
N ALA A 150 -16.46 -23.46 -35.43
CA ALA A 150 -17.42 -23.34 -36.52
C ALA A 150 -16.70 -22.82 -37.76
N ALA A 151 -16.18 -23.76 -38.56
CA ALA A 151 -15.92 -23.57 -39.99
C ALA A 151 -16.59 -24.73 -40.74
#